data_AF-A0A674A6V5-F1
#
_entry.id   AF-A0A674A6V5-F1
#
_cell.length_a   1.000
_cell.length_b   1.000
_cell.length_c   1.000
_cell.angle_alpha   90.00
_cell.angle_beta   90.00
_cell.angle_gamma   90.00
#
_symmetry.space_group_name_H-M   'P 1'
#
loop_
_entity.id
_entity.type
_entity.pdbx_description
1 polymer ?
#
loop_
_entity_poly.entity_id
_entity_poly.type
_entity_poly.pdbx_seq_one_letter_code
_entity_poly.pdbx_strand_id
1 'polypeptide(L)'
;MGKSKEISKKIVDLHKSGSSLGAISKRLKVPHSSVPTIVRKYKHHGTMQPSYRSGRIRVLSPRDERTLVQKVQINPRTTAKDLVKLLEETGTKVSISTVKLVLYRHNLKGRSARKKPLLQNRHKNARLWFATAHGDKDLVLLETAMLIRSGRLPNI
;
A
#
# COMPACT_ATOMS: atom_id res chain seq x y z
N MET A 1 12.76 -23.13 -3.40
CA MET A 1 13.29 -22.13 -2.44
C MET A 1 13.91 -22.74 -1.15
N GLY A 2 13.65 -24.01 -0.77
CA GLY A 2 14.07 -24.57 0.53
C GLY A 2 15.51 -25.12 0.66
N LYS A 3 16.12 -25.60 -0.43
CA LYS A 3 17.39 -26.36 -0.39
C LYS A 3 18.58 -25.59 0.24
N SER A 4 18.67 -24.28 0.02
CA SER A 4 19.77 -23.44 0.56
C SER A 4 19.72 -23.28 2.09
N LYS A 5 18.50 -23.20 2.65
CA LYS A 5 18.26 -23.03 4.08
C LYS A 5 18.61 -24.31 4.84
N GLU A 6 18.28 -25.47 4.27
CA GLU A 6 18.60 -26.78 4.84
C GLU A 6 20.11 -27.05 4.89
N ILE A 7 20.85 -26.67 3.83
CA ILE A 7 22.32 -26.79 3.80
C ILE A 7 22.96 -25.91 4.88
N SER A 8 22.50 -24.65 5.00
CA SER A 8 23.03 -23.72 6.01
C SER A 8 22.80 -24.22 7.44
N LYS A 9 21.65 -24.86 7.70
CA LYS A 9 21.34 -25.48 8.99
C LYS A 9 22.29 -26.63 9.30
N LYS A 10 22.47 -27.56 8.37
CA LYS A 10 23.41 -28.69 8.51
C LYS A 10 24.85 -28.22 8.76
N ILE A 11 25.30 -27.15 8.11
CA ILE A 11 26.62 -26.56 8.34
C ILE A 11 26.77 -26.08 9.79
N VAL A 12 25.77 -25.37 10.32
CA VAL A 12 25.81 -24.88 11.70
C VAL A 12 25.77 -26.02 12.70
N ASP A 13 24.94 -27.04 12.47
CA ASP A 13 24.83 -28.20 13.36
C ASP A 13 26.15 -28.97 13.43
N LEU A 14 26.82 -29.21 12.30
CA LEU A 14 28.14 -29.86 12.25
C LEU A 14 29.26 -29.01 12.88
N HIS A 15 29.17 -27.69 12.75
CA HIS A 15 30.11 -26.80 13.42
C HIS A 15 29.91 -26.82 14.95
N LYS A 16 28.66 -26.89 15.43
CA LYS A 16 28.35 -27.03 16.87
C LYS A 16 28.85 -28.35 17.43
N SER A 17 28.84 -29.43 16.64
CA SER A 17 29.42 -30.72 17.01
C SER A 17 30.95 -30.78 16.89
N GLY A 18 31.64 -29.65 16.71
CA GLY A 18 33.11 -29.57 16.71
C GLY A 18 33.81 -30.02 15.41
N SER A 19 33.08 -30.23 14.31
CA SER A 19 33.72 -30.59 13.04
C SER A 19 34.53 -29.43 12.45
N SER A 20 35.70 -29.73 11.87
CA SER A 20 36.51 -28.73 11.19
C SER A 20 35.82 -28.22 9.92
N LEU A 21 36.09 -26.95 9.54
CA LEU A 21 35.48 -26.31 8.38
C LEU A 21 35.72 -27.09 7.07
N GLY A 22 36.94 -27.65 6.92
CA GLY A 22 37.31 -28.49 5.78
C GLY A 22 36.54 -29.81 5.73
N ALA A 23 36.32 -30.46 6.88
CA ALA A 23 35.53 -31.69 6.96
C ALA A 23 34.05 -31.44 6.58
N ILE A 24 33.49 -30.32 7.03
CA ILE A 24 32.11 -29.90 6.70
C ILE A 24 31.96 -29.68 5.20
N SER A 25 32.91 -28.97 4.57
CA SER A 25 32.92 -28.72 3.13
C SER A 25 32.93 -30.00 2.32
N LYS A 26 33.83 -30.95 2.65
CA LYS A 26 33.91 -32.26 1.98
C LYS A 26 32.65 -33.09 2.16
N ARG A 27 32.11 -33.16 3.38
CA ARG A 27 30.90 -33.95 3.71
C ARG A 27 29.65 -33.45 3.00
N LEU A 28 29.45 -32.13 2.97
CA LEU A 28 28.26 -31.51 2.39
C LEU A 28 28.42 -31.15 0.90
N LYS A 29 29.61 -31.37 0.32
CA LYS A 29 29.95 -30.98 -1.07
C LYS A 29 29.67 -29.49 -1.36
N VAL A 30 30.01 -28.64 -0.39
CA VAL A 30 29.83 -27.18 -0.47
C VAL A 30 31.21 -26.52 -0.62
N PRO A 31 31.36 -25.43 -1.41
CA PRO A 31 32.64 -24.73 -1.53
C PRO A 31 33.21 -24.33 -0.17
N HIS A 32 34.51 -24.54 0.02
CA HIS A 32 35.21 -24.26 1.28
C HIS A 32 35.02 -22.81 1.76
N SER A 33 34.94 -21.83 0.84
CA SER A 33 34.72 -20.41 1.15
C SER A 33 33.34 -20.09 1.74
N SER A 34 32.33 -20.92 1.46
CA SER A 34 30.96 -20.69 1.92
C SER A 34 30.76 -21.09 3.38
N VAL A 35 31.43 -22.17 3.82
CA VAL A 35 31.34 -22.69 5.20
C VAL A 35 31.71 -21.65 6.26
N PRO A 36 32.89 -20.99 6.25
CA PRO A 36 33.26 -19.98 7.24
C PRO A 36 32.40 -18.72 7.15
N THR A 37 31.86 -18.40 5.97
CA THR A 37 30.96 -17.26 5.77
C THR A 37 29.63 -17.48 6.49
N ILE A 38 29.06 -18.69 6.36
CA ILE A 38 27.81 -19.09 7.03
C ILE A 38 28.02 -19.17 8.55
N VAL A 39 29.13 -19.75 9.01
CA VAL A 39 29.47 -19.84 10.44
C VAL A 39 29.65 -18.45 11.06
N ARG A 40 30.41 -17.55 10.43
CA ARG A 40 30.58 -16.17 10.92
C ARG A 40 29.24 -15.46 10.99
N LYS A 41 28.42 -15.57 9.94
CA LYS A 41 27.07 -14.99 9.93
C LYS A 41 26.22 -15.50 11.09
N TYR A 42 26.25 -16.81 11.35
CA TYR A 42 25.51 -17.40 12.47
C TYR A 42 26.00 -16.90 13.83
N LYS A 43 27.32 -16.78 14.03
CA LYS A 43 27.90 -16.22 15.27
C LYS A 43 27.49 -14.76 15.49
N HIS A 44 27.47 -13.93 14.45
CA HIS A 44 27.13 -12.50 14.58
C HIS A 44 25.63 -12.22 14.71
N HIS A 45 24.80 -12.89 13.91
CA HIS A 45 23.38 -12.55 13.79
C HIS A 45 22.44 -13.61 14.38
N GLY A 46 22.93 -14.79 14.77
CA GLY A 46 22.10 -15.90 15.26
C GLY A 46 21.17 -16.53 14.21
N THR A 47 21.16 -16.00 12.98
CA THR A 47 20.22 -16.40 11.92
C THR A 47 20.91 -17.10 10.76
N MET A 48 20.26 -18.15 10.27
CA MET A 48 20.68 -18.91 9.08
C MET A 48 19.93 -18.45 7.82
N GLN A 49 19.01 -17.49 7.95
CA GLN A 49 18.27 -16.96 6.81
C GLN A 49 19.15 -16.02 6.00
N PRO A 50 19.09 -16.06 4.66
CA PRO A 50 19.62 -14.99 3.82
C PRO A 50 19.08 -13.65 4.29
N SER A 51 19.95 -12.66 4.43
CA SER A 51 19.54 -11.32 4.83
C SER A 51 19.00 -10.61 3.59
N TYR A 52 17.89 -9.88 3.75
CA TYR A 52 17.43 -9.01 2.68
C TYR A 52 18.46 -7.90 2.45
N ARG A 53 18.68 -7.56 1.17
CA ARG A 53 19.51 -6.39 0.82
C ARG A 53 18.71 -5.12 1.12
N SER A 54 19.37 -4.11 1.68
CA SER A 54 18.75 -2.81 2.02
C SER A 54 18.14 -2.11 0.78
N GLY A 55 18.68 -2.37 -0.41
CA GLY A 55 18.25 -1.73 -1.64
C GLY A 55 18.74 -0.28 -1.74
N ARG A 56 18.22 0.45 -2.74
CA ARG A 56 18.56 1.86 -2.95
C ARG A 56 17.76 2.75 -2.01
N ILE A 57 18.43 3.68 -1.33
CA ILE A 57 17.78 4.70 -0.50
C ILE A 57 16.86 5.56 -1.38
N ARG A 58 15.69 5.91 -0.85
CA ARG A 58 14.71 6.76 -1.55
C ARG A 58 15.20 8.21 -1.58
N VAL A 59 14.85 8.92 -2.66
CA VAL A 59 15.21 10.35 -2.82
C VAL A 59 14.44 11.24 -1.85
N LEU A 60 13.18 10.91 -1.55
CA LEU A 60 12.34 11.68 -0.64
C LEU A 60 12.50 11.20 0.80
N SER A 61 12.55 12.16 1.73
CA SER A 61 12.47 11.90 3.16
C SER A 61 11.05 11.45 3.55
N PRO A 62 10.89 10.65 4.62
CA PRO A 62 9.57 10.37 5.19
C PRO A 62 8.76 11.63 5.54
N ARG A 63 9.43 12.74 5.86
CA ARG A 63 8.79 14.05 6.10
C ARG A 63 8.15 14.59 4.82
N ASP A 64 8.89 14.57 3.71
CA ASP A 64 8.43 15.08 2.42
C ASP A 64 7.32 14.20 1.85
N GLU A 65 7.42 12.87 1.99
CA GLU A 65 6.33 11.97 1.61
C GLU A 65 5.03 12.31 2.38
N ARG A 66 5.14 12.64 3.68
CA ARG A 66 3.98 13.01 4.51
C ARG A 66 3.36 14.36 4.10
N THR A 67 4.17 15.37 3.82
CA THR A 67 3.67 16.70 3.41
C THR A 67 2.95 16.61 2.06
N LEU A 68 3.46 15.81 1.11
CA LEU A 68 2.80 15.53 -0.16
C LEU A 68 1.42 14.90 0.03
N VAL A 69 1.34 13.83 0.84
CA VAL A 69 0.07 13.14 1.12
C VAL A 69 -0.94 14.09 1.75
N GLN A 70 -0.51 14.88 2.73
CA GLN A 70 -1.38 15.85 3.40
C GLN A 70 -1.91 16.91 2.41
N LYS A 71 -1.07 17.43 1.53
CA LYS A 71 -1.47 18.45 0.55
C LYS A 71 -2.54 17.93 -0.42
N VAL A 72 -2.39 16.70 -0.89
CA VAL A 72 -3.34 16.03 -1.77
C VAL A 72 -4.65 15.72 -1.04
N GLN A 73 -4.62 15.37 0.24
CA GLN A 73 -5.82 15.12 1.03
C GLN A 73 -6.64 16.40 1.27
N ILE A 74 -5.98 17.52 1.54
CA ILE A 74 -6.65 18.83 1.70
C ILE A 74 -7.28 19.25 0.36
N ASN A 75 -6.51 19.16 -0.73
CA ASN A 75 -6.93 19.59 -2.05
C ASN A 75 -6.74 18.46 -3.08
N PRO A 76 -7.74 17.57 -3.29
CA PRO A 76 -7.59 16.41 -4.19
C PRO A 76 -7.44 16.76 -5.67
N ARG A 77 -7.54 18.05 -6.03
CA ARG A 77 -7.33 18.57 -7.38
C ARG A 77 -5.90 19.03 -7.66
N THR A 78 -5.00 18.99 -6.66
CA THR A 78 -3.59 19.36 -6.85
C THR A 78 -2.93 18.46 -7.89
N THR A 79 -2.19 19.05 -8.83
CA THR A 79 -1.50 18.27 -9.86
C THR A 79 -0.13 17.82 -9.37
N ALA A 80 0.40 16.77 -10.00
CA ALA A 80 1.76 16.32 -9.70
C ALA A 80 2.84 17.38 -10.01
N LYS A 81 2.57 18.31 -10.94
CA LYS A 81 3.48 19.43 -11.23
C LYS A 81 3.54 20.42 -10.08
N ASP A 82 2.38 20.76 -9.51
CA ASP A 82 2.30 21.66 -8.35
C ASP A 82 3.05 21.08 -7.15
N LEU A 83 2.95 19.76 -6.95
CA LEU A 83 3.67 19.05 -5.90
C LEU A 83 5.18 19.04 -6.12
N VAL A 84 5.66 18.92 -7.36
CA VAL A 84 7.09 19.06 -7.67
C VAL A 84 7.57 20.47 -7.34
N LYS A 85 6.82 21.50 -7.73
CA LYS A 85 7.16 22.89 -7.42
C LYS A 85 7.27 23.14 -5.91
N LEU A 86 6.34 22.59 -5.12
CA LEU A 86 6.38 22.67 -3.66
C LEU A 86 7.66 22.04 -3.07
N LEU A 87 8.09 20.91 -3.63
CA LEU A 87 9.33 20.25 -3.19
C LEU A 87 10.57 21.03 -3.60
N GLU A 88 10.56 21.63 -4.78
CA GLU A 88 11.64 22.51 -5.26
C GLU A 88 11.80 23.74 -4.36
N GLU A 89 10.70 24.36 -3.92
CA GLU A 89 10.69 25.44 -2.92
C GLU A 89 11.31 25.01 -1.58
N THR A 90 11.18 23.73 -1.24
CA THR A 90 11.78 23.12 -0.02
C THR A 90 13.23 22.65 -0.26
N GLY A 91 13.77 22.84 -1.47
CA GLY A 91 15.14 22.47 -1.84
C GLY A 91 15.32 21.04 -2.36
N THR A 92 14.24 20.28 -2.54
CA THR A 92 14.30 18.88 -3.00
C THR A 92 13.88 18.78 -4.47
N LYS A 93 14.86 18.57 -5.36
CA LYS A 93 14.60 18.37 -6.79
C LYS A 93 14.18 16.93 -7.07
N VAL A 94 12.95 16.73 -7.53
CA VAL A 94 12.44 15.41 -7.92
C VAL A 94 11.70 15.43 -9.24
N SER A 95 11.71 14.29 -9.94
CA SER A 95 10.91 14.10 -11.14
C SER A 95 9.43 13.93 -10.83
N ILE A 96 8.56 14.30 -11.77
CA ILE A 96 7.11 14.07 -11.71
C ILE A 96 6.79 12.57 -11.52
N SER A 97 7.59 11.67 -12.12
CA SER A 97 7.40 10.23 -11.97
C SER A 97 7.64 9.75 -10.54
N THR A 98 8.61 10.34 -9.83
CA THR A 98 8.89 10.04 -8.42
C THR A 98 7.71 10.43 -7.54
N VAL A 99 7.14 11.62 -7.76
CA VAL A 99 5.94 12.08 -7.03
C VAL A 99 4.77 11.14 -7.28
N LYS A 100 4.49 10.77 -8.54
CA LYS A 100 3.43 9.81 -8.87
C LYS A 100 3.64 8.46 -8.18
N LEU A 101 4.87 7.94 -8.15
CA LEU A 101 5.19 6.67 -7.49
C LEU A 101 4.88 6.72 -5.98
N VAL A 102 5.21 7.82 -5.32
CA VAL A 102 4.91 8.04 -3.90
C VAL A 102 3.40 8.05 -3.67
N LEU A 103 2.66 8.82 -4.48
CA LEU A 103 1.19 8.86 -4.40
C LEU A 103 0.56 7.47 -4.59
N TYR A 104 1.06 6.68 -5.55
CA TYR A 104 0.57 5.32 -5.77
C TYR A 104 0.83 4.37 -4.60
N ARG A 105 1.95 4.49 -3.89
CA ARG A 105 2.22 3.72 -2.67
C ARG A 105 1.21 4.00 -1.56
N HIS A 106 0.74 5.25 -1.48
CA HIS A 106 -0.33 5.66 -0.57
C HIS A 106 -1.74 5.46 -1.13
N ASN A 107 -1.87 4.73 -2.24
CA ASN A 107 -3.13 4.45 -2.93
C ASN A 107 -3.89 5.73 -3.38
N LEU A 108 -3.18 6.85 -3.55
CA LEU A 108 -3.71 8.11 -4.07
C LEU A 108 -3.58 8.10 -5.60
N LYS A 109 -4.68 7.83 -6.28
CA LYS A 109 -4.75 7.71 -7.74
C LYS A 109 -5.53 8.87 -8.33
N GLY A 110 -5.15 9.29 -9.53
CA GLY A 110 -5.96 10.21 -10.32
C GLY A 110 -7.36 9.63 -10.58
N ARG A 111 -8.39 10.45 -10.33
CA ARG A 111 -9.80 10.12 -10.54
C ARG A 111 -10.52 11.35 -11.10
N SER A 112 -11.56 11.13 -11.89
CA SER A 112 -12.47 12.19 -12.31
C SER A 112 -13.67 12.26 -11.36
N ALA A 113 -14.05 13.47 -10.96
CA ALA A 113 -15.25 13.66 -10.15
C ALA A 113 -16.51 13.39 -10.98
N ARG A 114 -17.51 12.72 -10.40
CA ARG A 114 -18.80 12.51 -11.08
C ARG A 114 -19.51 13.85 -11.30
N LYS A 115 -20.11 14.03 -12.48
CA LYS A 115 -20.99 15.17 -12.77
C LYS A 115 -22.22 15.06 -11.87
N LYS A 116 -22.55 16.13 -11.15
CA LYS A 116 -23.70 16.20 -10.24
C LYS A 116 -24.40 17.54 -10.40
N PRO A 117 -25.74 17.61 -10.25
CA PRO A 117 -26.45 18.88 -10.29
C PRO A 117 -26.02 19.76 -9.12
N LEU A 118 -26.06 21.08 -9.32
CA LEU A 118 -25.79 22.04 -8.26
C LEU A 118 -26.98 22.09 -7.30
N LEU A 119 -26.77 21.71 -6.04
CA LEU A 119 -27.80 21.75 -5.01
C LEU A 119 -27.64 22.97 -4.12
N GLN A 120 -28.65 23.83 -4.10
CA GLN A 120 -28.80 24.89 -3.11
C GLN A 120 -29.08 24.31 -1.72
N ASN A 121 -28.85 25.11 -0.67
CA ASN A 121 -29.00 24.65 0.72
C ASN A 121 -30.42 24.13 1.00
N ARG A 122 -31.46 24.81 0.51
CA ARG A 122 -32.86 24.36 0.61
C ARG A 122 -33.08 22.96 0.03
N HIS A 123 -32.46 22.65 -1.11
CA HIS A 123 -32.60 21.34 -1.76
C HIS A 123 -31.92 20.24 -0.94
N LYS A 124 -30.76 20.53 -0.33
CA LYS A 124 -30.07 19.58 0.54
C LYS A 124 -30.91 19.26 1.77
N ASN A 125 -31.48 20.28 2.42
CA ASN A 125 -32.31 20.12 3.61
C ASN A 125 -33.59 19.32 3.30
N ALA A 126 -34.31 19.67 2.22
CA ALA A 126 -35.51 18.95 1.82
C ALA A 126 -35.22 17.49 1.48
N ARG A 127 -34.12 17.21 0.75
CA ARG A 127 -33.70 15.85 0.42
C ARG A 127 -33.31 15.04 1.65
N LEU A 128 -32.59 15.66 2.60
CA LEU A 128 -32.21 15.01 3.85
C LEU A 128 -33.44 14.69 4.69
N TRP A 129 -34.34 15.65 4.90
CA TRP A 129 -35.59 15.46 5.63
C TRP A 129 -36.44 14.34 5.01
N PHE A 130 -36.56 14.34 3.67
CA PHE A 130 -37.27 13.27 2.97
C PHE A 130 -36.61 11.91 3.22
N ALA A 131 -35.29 11.81 3.05
CA ALA A 131 -34.54 10.57 3.27
C ALA A 131 -34.65 10.06 4.71
N THR A 132 -34.64 10.94 5.72
CA THR A 132 -34.80 10.56 7.13
C THR A 132 -36.23 10.13 7.44
N ALA A 133 -37.23 10.84 6.91
CA ALA A 133 -38.65 10.53 7.17
C ALA A 133 -39.15 9.30 6.38
N HIS A 134 -38.41 8.88 5.34
CA HIS A 134 -38.83 7.83 4.40
C HIS A 134 -37.78 6.70 4.25
N GLY A 135 -36.71 6.71 5.06
CA GLY A 135 -35.59 5.77 4.93
C GLY A 135 -35.94 4.31 5.26
N ASP A 136 -36.87 4.10 6.18
CA ASP A 136 -37.31 2.77 6.64
C ASP A 136 -38.68 2.36 6.08
N LYS A 137 -39.12 2.97 4.97
CA LYS A 137 -40.43 2.66 4.38
C LYS A 137 -40.39 1.34 3.63
N ASP A 138 -41.30 0.43 3.99
CA ASP A 138 -41.48 -0.88 3.38
C ASP A 138 -41.65 -0.80 1.86
N LEU A 139 -41.12 -1.80 1.15
CA LEU A 139 -41.08 -1.93 -0.31
C LEU A 139 -42.45 -1.71 -0.98
N VAL A 140 -43.53 -1.98 -0.27
CA VAL A 140 -44.94 -1.82 -0.69
C VAL A 140 -45.30 -0.35 -0.99
N LEU A 141 -44.72 0.61 -0.26
CA LEU A 141 -44.92 2.04 -0.51
C LEU A 141 -44.17 2.55 -1.75
N LEU A 142 -43.06 1.90 -2.11
CA LEU A 142 -42.31 2.23 -3.31
C LEU A 142 -42.99 1.69 -4.57
N GLU A 143 -43.60 0.50 -4.50
CA GLU A 143 -44.41 -0.07 -5.58
C GLU A 143 -45.66 0.75 -5.87
N THR A 144 -46.42 1.14 -4.83
CA THR A 144 -47.60 2.00 -4.99
C THR A 144 -47.23 3.38 -5.56
N ALA A 145 -46.13 3.98 -5.10
CA ALA A 145 -45.65 5.26 -5.65
C ALA A 145 -45.18 5.13 -7.13
N MET A 146 -44.57 4.01 -7.53
CA MET A 146 -44.23 3.75 -8.93
C MET A 146 -45.47 3.54 -9.81
N LEU A 147 -46.50 2.84 -9.33
CA LEU A 147 -47.78 2.69 -10.06
C LEU A 147 -48.45 4.05 -10.29
N ILE A 148 -48.53 4.89 -9.25
CA ILE A 148 -49.11 6.24 -9.35
C ILE A 148 -48.32 7.13 -10.32
N ARG A 149 -46.99 7.07 -10.28
CA ARG A 149 -46.12 7.89 -11.16
C ARG A 149 -46.10 7.42 -12.62
N SER A 150 -46.43 6.15 -12.88
CA SER A 150 -46.57 5.57 -14.21
C SER A 150 -47.99 5.67 -14.78
N GLY A 151 -48.95 6.21 -14.01
CA GLY A 151 -50.34 6.42 -14.45
C GLY A 151 -51.20 5.15 -14.50
N ARG A 152 -50.71 4.02 -13.98
CA ARG A 152 -51.51 2.80 -13.80
C ARG A 152 -52.14 2.84 -12.41
N LEU A 153 -53.44 3.13 -12.34
CA LEU A 153 -54.20 2.89 -11.11
C LEU A 153 -54.50 1.40 -11.01
N PRO A 154 -54.38 0.77 -9.82
CA PRO A 154 -54.90 -0.57 -9.62
C PRO A 154 -56.42 -0.53 -9.79
N ASN A 155 -56.94 -1.38 -10.69
CA ASN A 155 -58.38 -1.56 -10.85
C ASN A 155 -58.96 -2.06 -9.53
N ILE A 156 -59.96 -1.34 -9.03
CA ILE A 156 -60.76 -1.70 -7.85
C ILE A 156 -61.61 -2.93 -8.19
#